data_AF-A0AAJ2H0I8-F1
#
_entry.id   AF-A0AAJ2H0I8-F1
#
_cell.length_a   1.000
_cell.length_b   1.000
_cell.length_c   1.000
_cell.angle_alpha   90.00
_cell.angle_beta   90.00
_cell.angle_gamma   90.00
#
_symmetry.space_group_name_H-M   'P 1'
#
loop_
_entity.id
_entity.type
_entity.pdbx_description
1 polymer ?
#
loop_
_entity_poly.entity_id
_entity_poly.type
_entity_poly.pdbx_seq_one_letter_code
_entity_poly.pdbx_strand_id
1 'polypeptide(L)'
;MTEAVVKTVQCISPAGLHTMAYKEWGDARNPNVLVCVHGVTRVSDDFDRMARELCDTYRVICPDVVGRGRSGRLSNPQFYTVPQYVSDMVTLLARADAEIVDWFGTSMGGLIGMGLASLPGNPIRRLVLNDIGPSINGAALARIGDYIGQDVRFDTFEEAAQFIRTISVSFGQHSDEEWHKLAKDVLRQNEEGKWVRHYDLGLAVPFKLTTPEAASAAEQMLWAAYDAIRCPTLVVRGAQSDLLLPEVAQEMTRRGPKAKLVELPDVGHAPTFMHAPQIEVARQFLLG
;
A
#
# COMPACT_ATOMS: atom_id res chain seq x y z
N MET A 1 -23.43 0.74 0.91
CA MET A 1 -23.32 0.36 2.34
C MET A 1 -22.20 1.18 2.96
N THR A 2 -22.44 1.87 4.07
CA THR A 2 -21.48 2.78 4.73
C THR A 2 -20.49 2.06 5.66
N GLU A 3 -20.69 0.76 5.88
CA GLU A 3 -19.80 -0.12 6.62
C GLU A 3 -19.19 -1.16 5.66
N ALA A 4 -17.94 -1.53 5.94
CA ALA A 4 -17.23 -2.52 5.15
C ALA A 4 -17.73 -3.94 5.44
N VAL A 5 -17.80 -4.75 4.39
CA VAL A 5 -17.86 -6.21 4.54
C VAL A 5 -16.43 -6.76 4.43
N VAL A 6 -16.02 -7.58 5.40
CA VAL A 6 -14.73 -8.30 5.32
C VAL A 6 -14.96 -9.63 4.61
N LYS A 7 -14.16 -9.88 3.57
CA LYS A 7 -14.20 -11.12 2.78
C LYS A 7 -12.80 -11.70 2.67
N THR A 8 -12.72 -12.94 2.18
CA THR A 8 -11.44 -13.63 1.93
C THR A 8 -11.41 -14.24 0.54
N VAL A 9 -10.19 -14.43 0.03
CA VAL A 9 -9.89 -15.16 -1.20
C VAL A 9 -8.68 -16.06 -0.93
N GLN A 10 -8.69 -17.25 -1.53
CA GLN A 10 -7.55 -18.15 -1.50
C GLN A 10 -6.61 -17.80 -2.66
N CYS A 11 -5.33 -17.65 -2.37
CA CYS A 11 -4.26 -17.33 -3.31
C CYS A 11 -3.19 -18.44 -3.28
N ILE A 12 -2.26 -18.39 -4.22
CA ILE A 12 -1.19 -19.37 -4.36
C ILE A 12 0.18 -18.69 -4.40
N SER A 13 1.14 -19.30 -3.71
CA SER A 13 2.57 -19.02 -3.84
C SER A 13 3.31 -20.30 -4.26
N PRO A 14 4.61 -20.23 -4.64
CA PRO A 14 5.39 -21.43 -4.88
C PRO A 14 5.52 -22.36 -3.67
N ALA A 15 5.22 -21.90 -2.46
CA ALA A 15 5.22 -22.71 -1.23
C ALA A 15 3.83 -23.22 -0.80
N GLY A 16 2.80 -23.04 -1.63
CA GLY A 16 1.44 -23.54 -1.39
C GLY A 16 0.39 -22.43 -1.29
N LEU A 17 -0.80 -22.80 -0.80
CA LEU A 17 -1.97 -21.94 -0.71
C LEU A 17 -1.94 -21.08 0.56
N HIS A 18 -2.44 -19.85 0.43
CA HIS A 18 -2.64 -18.92 1.55
C HIS A 18 -3.95 -18.16 1.37
N THR A 19 -4.42 -17.50 2.44
CA THR A 19 -5.65 -16.70 2.42
C THR A 19 -5.31 -15.22 2.44
N MET A 20 -5.94 -14.44 1.58
CA MET A 20 -5.90 -12.98 1.61
C MET A 20 -7.29 -12.44 1.99
N ALA A 21 -7.35 -11.60 3.02
CA ALA A 21 -8.53 -10.87 3.44
C ALA A 21 -8.61 -9.52 2.72
N TYR A 22 -9.83 -9.02 2.52
CA TYR A 22 -10.07 -7.69 1.98
C TYR A 22 -11.36 -7.10 2.54
N LYS A 23 -11.36 -5.78 2.72
CA LYS A 23 -12.55 -4.98 3.01
C LYS A 23 -13.21 -4.57 1.70
N GLU A 24 -14.52 -4.62 1.66
CA GLU A 24 -15.33 -4.18 0.52
C GLU A 24 -16.38 -3.17 0.99
N TRP A 25 -16.43 -2.02 0.32
CA TRP A 25 -17.34 -0.91 0.61
C TRP A 25 -18.21 -0.60 -0.62
N GLY A 26 -19.39 -0.01 -0.39
CA GLY A 26 -20.30 0.39 -1.47
C GLY A 26 -21.27 -0.72 -1.90
N ASP A 27 -21.86 -0.60 -3.10
CA ASP A 27 -22.65 -1.67 -3.73
C ASP A 27 -21.69 -2.65 -4.42
N ALA A 28 -21.74 -3.93 -4.05
CA ALA A 28 -20.93 -4.99 -4.63
C ALA A 28 -21.16 -5.19 -6.15
N ARG A 29 -22.28 -4.68 -6.68
CA ARG A 29 -22.61 -4.73 -8.11
C ARG A 29 -22.21 -3.45 -8.87
N ASN A 30 -21.65 -2.45 -8.19
CA ASN A 30 -21.20 -1.23 -8.86
C ASN A 30 -20.00 -1.58 -9.78
N PRO A 31 -20.10 -1.33 -11.10
CA PRO A 31 -19.04 -1.67 -12.05
C PRO A 31 -17.83 -0.75 -11.93
N ASN A 32 -17.95 0.41 -11.29
CA ASN A 32 -16.81 1.27 -11.00
C ASN A 32 -16.08 0.73 -9.77
N VAL A 33 -14.99 0.00 -9.98
CA VAL A 33 -14.20 -0.59 -8.89
C VAL A 33 -12.97 0.26 -8.62
N LEU A 34 -12.74 0.62 -7.34
CA LEU A 34 -11.51 1.23 -6.86
C LEU A 34 -10.79 0.26 -5.93
N VAL A 35 -9.55 -0.08 -6.24
CA VAL A 35 -8.71 -0.93 -5.39
C VAL A 35 -7.68 -0.09 -4.65
N CYS A 36 -7.71 -0.11 -3.31
CA CYS A 36 -6.81 0.67 -2.46
C CYS A 36 -5.85 -0.25 -1.70
N VAL A 37 -4.56 -0.19 -2.04
CA VAL A 37 -3.54 -1.12 -1.52
C VAL A 37 -2.52 -0.39 -0.65
N HIS A 38 -2.32 -0.93 0.55
CA HIS A 38 -1.58 -0.27 1.63
C HIS A 38 -0.06 -0.43 1.52
N GLY A 39 0.68 0.29 2.36
CA GLY A 39 2.14 0.19 2.48
C GLY A 39 2.64 -1.07 3.21
N VAL A 40 3.95 -1.29 3.20
CA VAL A 40 4.57 -2.59 3.58
C VAL A 40 4.20 -3.12 4.97
N THR A 41 4.05 -2.25 5.98
CA THR A 41 3.70 -2.59 7.38
C THR A 41 2.32 -2.08 7.80
N ARG A 42 1.52 -1.66 6.82
CA ARG A 42 0.17 -1.12 7.01
C ARG A 42 -0.90 -2.18 6.72
N VAL A 43 -2.17 -1.79 6.79
CA VAL A 43 -3.34 -2.66 6.58
C VAL A 43 -4.43 -1.92 5.79
N SER A 44 -5.46 -2.64 5.34
CA SER A 44 -6.60 -2.09 4.60
C SER A 44 -7.34 -0.97 5.34
N ASP A 45 -7.32 -0.96 6.67
CA ASP A 45 -8.01 0.03 7.50
C ASP A 45 -7.46 1.47 7.37
N ASP A 46 -6.27 1.63 6.78
CA ASP A 46 -5.70 2.94 6.41
C ASP A 46 -6.64 3.69 5.46
N PHE A 47 -7.41 2.97 4.62
CA PHE A 47 -8.29 3.56 3.62
C PHE A 47 -9.72 3.79 4.09
N ASP A 48 -10.06 3.52 5.36
CA ASP A 48 -11.44 3.56 5.86
C ASP A 48 -12.16 4.88 5.58
N ARG A 49 -11.46 6.00 5.74
CA ARG A 49 -12.05 7.32 5.48
C ARG A 49 -12.26 7.55 3.99
N MET A 50 -11.22 7.33 3.19
CA MET A 50 -11.29 7.49 1.74
C MET A 50 -12.34 6.55 1.11
N ALA A 51 -12.39 5.29 1.53
CA ALA A 51 -13.37 4.32 1.06
C ALA A 51 -14.79 4.77 1.41
N ARG A 52 -15.04 5.27 2.62
CA ARG A 52 -16.36 5.79 3.02
C ARG A 52 -16.76 7.03 2.20
N GLU A 53 -15.82 7.91 1.86
CA GLU A 53 -16.10 9.10 1.04
C GLU A 53 -16.32 8.77 -0.45
N LEU A 54 -15.85 7.61 -0.93
CA LEU A 54 -15.92 7.22 -2.34
C LEU A 54 -16.90 6.08 -2.61
N CYS A 55 -17.46 5.42 -1.58
CA CYS A 55 -18.25 4.20 -1.76
C CYS A 55 -19.66 4.41 -2.36
N ASP A 56 -20.09 5.66 -2.49
CA ASP A 56 -21.33 5.99 -3.21
C ASP A 56 -21.12 6.02 -4.73
N THR A 57 -19.88 6.26 -5.17
CA THR A 57 -19.49 6.31 -6.60
C THR A 57 -18.77 5.04 -7.03
N TYR A 58 -17.99 4.44 -6.13
CA TYR A 58 -17.21 3.24 -6.35
C TYR A 58 -17.67 2.07 -5.50
N ARG A 59 -17.45 0.86 -6.01
CA ARG A 59 -17.18 -0.31 -5.17
C ARG A 59 -15.71 -0.25 -4.75
N VAL A 60 -15.43 -0.06 -3.47
CA VAL A 60 -14.05 0.09 -2.99
C VAL A 60 -13.57 -1.21 -2.36
N ILE A 61 -12.45 -1.73 -2.85
CA ILE A 61 -11.82 -2.97 -2.37
C ILE A 61 -10.46 -2.61 -1.74
N CYS A 62 -10.28 -2.95 -0.47
CA CYS A 62 -9.05 -2.69 0.26
C CYS A 62 -8.50 -4.02 0.80
N PRO A 63 -7.53 -4.67 0.11
CA PRO A 63 -6.92 -5.90 0.60
C PRO A 63 -5.98 -5.64 1.77
N ASP A 64 -5.98 -6.56 2.72
CA ASP A 64 -4.82 -6.78 3.60
C ASP A 64 -3.84 -7.66 2.81
N VAL A 65 -2.75 -7.13 2.26
CA VAL A 65 -1.78 -7.93 1.50
C VAL A 65 -1.24 -9.06 2.38
N VAL A 66 -1.02 -10.26 1.81
CA VAL A 66 -0.59 -11.46 2.56
C VAL A 66 0.53 -11.15 3.56
N GLY A 67 0.41 -11.68 4.78
CA GLY A 67 1.31 -11.40 5.89
C GLY A 67 0.99 -10.12 6.69
N ARG A 68 -0.09 -9.40 6.36
CA ARG A 68 -0.54 -8.19 7.10
C ARG A 68 -2.00 -8.32 7.50
N GLY A 69 -2.38 -7.63 8.56
CA GLY A 69 -3.76 -7.51 9.00
C GLY A 69 -4.42 -8.88 9.18
N ARG A 70 -5.60 -9.02 8.59
CA ARG A 70 -6.45 -10.21 8.69
C ARG A 70 -6.05 -11.32 7.72
N SER A 71 -5.06 -11.09 6.85
CA SER A 71 -4.59 -12.09 5.91
C SER A 71 -3.73 -13.15 6.58
N GLY A 72 -3.72 -14.34 5.96
CA GLY A 72 -2.80 -15.40 6.32
C GLY A 72 -1.34 -15.01 6.06
N ARG A 73 -0.43 -15.90 6.47
CA ARG A 73 1.02 -15.75 6.28
C ARG A 73 1.50 -16.67 5.16
N LEU A 74 2.63 -16.33 4.55
CA LEU A 74 3.33 -17.24 3.65
C LEU A 74 4.17 -18.23 4.47
N SER A 75 4.12 -19.50 4.09
CA SER A 75 4.94 -20.55 4.71
C SER A 75 6.44 -20.35 4.47
N ASN A 76 6.80 -19.75 3.33
CA ASN A 76 8.16 -19.29 3.05
C ASN A 76 8.21 -17.75 2.96
N PRO A 77 8.84 -17.07 3.93
CA PRO A 77 8.89 -15.60 3.98
C PRO A 77 9.71 -14.97 2.85
N GLN A 78 10.52 -15.73 2.10
CA GLN A 78 11.22 -15.22 0.91
C GLN A 78 10.26 -14.79 -0.20
N PHE A 79 9.00 -15.27 -0.20
CA PHE A 79 7.99 -14.89 -1.18
C PHE A 79 7.22 -13.63 -0.83
N TYR A 80 7.61 -12.90 0.23
CA TYR A 80 7.07 -11.57 0.52
C TYR A 80 7.61 -10.51 -0.46
N THR A 81 7.36 -10.67 -1.75
CA THR A 81 7.88 -9.84 -2.85
C THR A 81 6.77 -9.35 -3.78
N VAL A 82 7.04 -8.26 -4.51
CA VAL A 82 6.05 -7.63 -5.41
C VAL A 82 5.46 -8.61 -6.44
N PRO A 83 6.24 -9.48 -7.11
CA PRO A 83 5.67 -10.46 -8.05
C PRO A 83 4.63 -11.39 -7.42
N GLN A 84 4.86 -11.85 -6.19
CA GLN A 84 3.88 -12.66 -5.46
C GLN A 84 2.61 -11.86 -5.17
N TYR A 85 2.77 -10.61 -4.72
CA TYR A 85 1.61 -9.75 -4.44
C TYR A 85 0.81 -9.43 -5.70
N VAL A 86 1.45 -9.26 -6.87
CA VAL A 86 0.73 -9.10 -8.15
C VAL A 86 -0.10 -10.34 -8.47
N SER A 87 0.44 -11.55 -8.27
CA SER A 87 -0.30 -12.82 -8.44
C SER A 87 -1.54 -12.89 -7.53
N ASP A 88 -1.39 -12.48 -6.27
CA ASP A 88 -2.50 -12.42 -5.32
C ASP A 88 -3.58 -11.42 -5.76
N MET A 89 -3.18 -10.26 -6.29
CA MET A 89 -4.10 -9.24 -6.77
C MET A 89 -4.87 -9.68 -8.02
N VAL A 90 -4.22 -10.38 -8.96
CA VAL A 90 -4.93 -10.97 -10.12
C VAL A 90 -6.03 -11.93 -9.64
N THR A 91 -5.73 -12.75 -8.63
CA THR A 91 -6.71 -13.67 -8.03
C THR A 91 -7.85 -12.92 -7.34
N LEU A 92 -7.53 -11.85 -6.60
CA LEU A 92 -8.53 -11.00 -5.95
C LEU A 92 -9.47 -10.33 -6.96
N LEU A 93 -8.93 -9.76 -8.03
CA LEU A 93 -9.71 -9.10 -9.07
C LEU A 93 -10.66 -10.08 -9.77
N ALA A 94 -10.17 -11.28 -10.10
CA ALA A 94 -11.00 -12.34 -10.65
C ALA A 94 -12.10 -12.78 -9.68
N ARG A 95 -11.77 -12.94 -8.39
CA ARG A 95 -12.74 -13.30 -7.34
C ARG A 95 -13.82 -12.23 -7.12
N ALA A 96 -13.45 -10.97 -7.36
CA ALA A 96 -14.33 -9.82 -7.24
C ALA A 96 -15.16 -9.57 -8.49
N ASP A 97 -14.92 -10.25 -9.62
CA ASP A 97 -15.54 -9.94 -10.92
C ASP A 97 -15.24 -8.50 -11.36
N ALA A 98 -14.01 -8.05 -11.13
CA ALA A 98 -13.57 -6.69 -11.39
C ALA A 98 -12.73 -6.63 -12.67
N GLU A 99 -13.40 -6.54 -13.82
CA GLU A 99 -12.76 -6.54 -15.15
C GLU A 99 -11.99 -5.25 -15.47
N ILE A 100 -12.43 -4.12 -14.93
CA ILE A 100 -11.77 -2.81 -15.06
C ILE A 100 -11.75 -2.16 -13.68
N VAL A 101 -10.58 -1.66 -13.27
CA VAL A 101 -10.40 -1.02 -11.96
C VAL A 101 -9.65 0.29 -12.07
N ASP A 102 -9.97 1.21 -11.17
CA ASP A 102 -9.03 2.26 -10.79
C ASP A 102 -8.19 1.76 -9.61
N TRP A 103 -6.92 2.16 -9.57
CA TRP A 103 -5.96 1.69 -8.57
C TRP A 103 -5.43 2.87 -7.75
N PHE A 104 -5.43 2.70 -6.43
CA PHE A 104 -4.75 3.57 -5.49
C PHE A 104 -3.75 2.74 -4.69
N GLY A 105 -2.46 3.06 -4.79
CA GLY A 105 -1.41 2.30 -4.11
C GLY A 105 -0.49 3.19 -3.30
N THR A 106 -0.33 2.91 -2.01
CA THR A 106 0.65 3.57 -1.14
C THR A 106 1.91 2.73 -1.02
N SER A 107 3.09 3.30 -1.30
CA SER A 107 4.36 2.59 -1.12
C SER A 107 4.36 1.24 -1.85
N MET A 108 4.52 0.12 -1.12
CA MET A 108 4.33 -1.24 -1.63
C MET A 108 3.08 -1.42 -2.50
N GLY A 109 1.93 -0.86 -2.12
CA GLY A 109 0.70 -0.92 -2.91
C GLY A 109 0.81 -0.25 -4.28
N GLY A 110 1.63 0.80 -4.39
CA GLY A 110 1.93 1.43 -5.67
C GLY A 110 2.90 0.61 -6.52
N LEU A 111 3.89 -0.07 -5.92
CA LEU A 111 4.75 -1.01 -6.65
C LEU A 111 3.96 -2.19 -7.23
N ILE A 112 2.99 -2.71 -6.46
CA ILE A 112 2.07 -3.75 -6.93
C ILE A 112 1.24 -3.21 -8.11
N GLY A 113 0.71 -1.99 -7.99
CA GLY A 113 -0.04 -1.32 -9.05
C GLY A 113 0.79 -1.10 -10.31
N MET A 114 2.05 -0.66 -10.19
CA MET A 114 2.98 -0.53 -11.32
C MET A 114 3.27 -1.88 -11.99
N GLY A 115 3.53 -2.91 -11.18
CA GLY A 115 3.72 -4.28 -11.67
C GLY A 115 2.53 -4.74 -12.51
N LEU A 116 1.32 -4.62 -11.98
CA LEU A 116 0.10 -5.00 -12.68
C LEU A 116 -0.17 -4.13 -13.93
N ALA A 117 -0.05 -2.80 -13.81
CA ALA A 117 -0.33 -1.84 -14.88
C ALA A 117 0.64 -1.93 -16.07
N SER A 118 1.83 -2.51 -15.86
CA SER A 118 2.84 -2.76 -16.89
C SER A 118 2.53 -3.97 -17.77
N LEU A 119 1.65 -4.88 -17.32
CA LEU A 119 1.35 -6.11 -18.03
C LEU A 119 0.40 -5.86 -19.22
N PRO A 120 0.61 -6.52 -20.38
CA PRO A 120 -0.37 -6.49 -21.46
C PRO A 120 -1.73 -7.02 -21.00
N GLY A 121 -2.81 -6.32 -21.38
CA GLY A 121 -4.18 -6.72 -21.05
C GLY A 121 -4.58 -6.54 -19.58
N ASN A 122 -3.81 -5.75 -18.81
CA ASN A 122 -4.16 -5.46 -17.42
C ASN A 122 -5.47 -4.64 -17.29
N PRO A 123 -6.17 -4.73 -16.14
CA PRO A 123 -7.48 -4.09 -15.95
C PRO A 123 -7.41 -2.63 -15.46
N ILE A 124 -6.21 -2.04 -15.28
CA ILE A 124 -6.08 -0.74 -14.60
C ILE A 124 -6.39 0.41 -15.56
N ARG A 125 -7.50 1.11 -15.30
CA ARG A 125 -7.96 2.29 -16.04
C ARG A 125 -7.29 3.59 -15.59
N ARG A 126 -7.09 3.79 -14.29
CA ARG A 126 -6.40 4.94 -13.69
C ARG A 126 -5.50 4.47 -12.56
N LEU A 127 -4.30 5.04 -12.44
CA LEU A 127 -3.32 4.64 -11.43
C LEU A 127 -2.92 5.83 -10.54
N VAL A 128 -3.12 5.71 -9.24
CA VAL A 128 -2.61 6.65 -8.23
C VAL A 128 -1.46 5.98 -7.48
N LEU A 129 -0.28 6.59 -7.56
CA LEU A 129 0.93 6.22 -6.84
C LEU A 129 1.13 7.20 -5.69
N ASN A 130 0.85 6.75 -4.47
CA ASN A 130 1.05 7.54 -3.26
C ASN A 130 2.44 7.28 -2.68
N ASP A 131 3.29 8.28 -2.88
CA ASP A 131 4.66 8.45 -2.39
C ASP A 131 5.57 7.26 -2.69
N ILE A 132 5.58 6.85 -3.96
CA ILE A 132 6.40 5.76 -4.45
C ILE A 132 6.69 5.92 -5.95
N GLY A 133 7.84 5.41 -6.37
CA GLY A 133 8.25 5.43 -7.76
C GLY A 133 9.28 4.35 -8.08
N PRO A 134 9.84 4.36 -9.30
CA PRO A 134 10.70 3.29 -9.79
C PRO A 134 12.09 3.24 -9.16
N SER A 135 12.58 4.39 -8.67
CA SER A 135 13.80 4.48 -7.85
C SER A 135 13.40 4.75 -6.41
N ILE A 136 13.97 3.97 -5.48
CA ILE A 136 13.69 4.07 -4.05
C ILE A 136 14.98 4.45 -3.35
N ASN A 137 14.97 5.51 -2.54
CA ASN A 137 16.15 5.93 -1.81
C ASN A 137 16.63 4.83 -0.84
N GLY A 138 17.87 4.36 -1.03
CA GLY A 138 18.47 3.30 -0.21
C GLY A 138 18.53 3.64 1.28
N ALA A 139 18.72 4.91 1.64
CA ALA A 139 18.71 5.33 3.05
C ALA A 139 17.32 5.16 3.70
N ALA A 140 16.25 5.47 2.97
CA ALA A 140 14.88 5.25 3.43
C ALA A 140 14.57 3.75 3.55
N LEU A 141 15.04 2.92 2.61
CA LEU A 141 14.92 1.47 2.69
C LEU A 141 15.64 0.88 3.91
N ALA A 142 16.87 1.34 4.20
CA ALA A 142 17.62 0.92 5.37
C ALA A 142 16.87 1.28 6.67
N ARG A 143 16.38 2.52 6.78
CA ARG A 143 15.56 2.99 7.91
C ARG A 143 14.30 2.16 8.11
N ILE A 144 13.60 1.78 7.03
CA ILE A 144 12.44 0.88 7.09
C ILE A 144 12.87 -0.52 7.53
N GLY A 145 14.02 -0.99 7.02
CA GLY A 145 14.68 -2.23 7.38
C GLY A 145 14.99 -2.36 8.87
N ASP A 146 15.33 -1.26 9.54
CA ASP A 146 15.69 -1.24 10.95
C ASP A 146 14.53 -1.65 11.86
N TYR A 147 13.30 -1.20 11.56
CA TYR A 147 12.13 -1.50 12.40
C TYR A 147 11.23 -2.61 11.85
N ILE A 148 11.31 -2.95 10.56
CA ILE A 148 10.49 -4.02 10.00
C ILE A 148 10.91 -5.37 10.59
N GLY A 149 9.95 -6.12 11.10
CA GLY A 149 10.19 -7.43 11.70
C GLY A 149 10.87 -7.40 13.07
N GLN A 150 10.98 -6.24 13.73
CA GLN A 150 11.32 -6.20 15.15
C GLN A 150 10.20 -6.86 15.98
N ASP A 151 10.56 -7.84 16.82
CA ASP A 151 9.63 -8.47 17.78
C ASP A 151 9.47 -7.59 19.02
N VAL A 152 8.91 -6.39 18.84
CA VAL A 152 8.53 -5.50 19.94
C VAL A 152 7.17 -5.90 20.49
N ARG A 153 7.10 -5.98 21.83
CA ARG A 153 5.89 -6.36 22.57
C ARG A 153 5.69 -5.35 23.69
N PHE A 154 4.46 -4.88 23.85
CA PHE A 154 4.11 -3.86 24.85
C PHE A 154 3.01 -4.37 25.78
N ASP A 155 3.00 -3.88 27.02
CA ASP A 155 2.01 -4.26 28.02
C ASP A 155 0.71 -3.50 27.81
N THR A 156 0.81 -2.25 27.36
CA THR A 156 -0.33 -1.37 27.13
C THR A 156 -0.47 -0.96 25.67
N PHE A 157 -1.68 -0.55 25.30
CA PHE A 157 -1.92 -0.02 23.96
C PHE A 157 -1.19 1.31 23.77
N GLU A 158 -1.15 2.14 24.81
CA GLU A 158 -0.59 3.48 24.81
C GLU A 158 0.92 3.46 24.52
N GLU A 159 1.67 2.53 25.14
CA GLU A 159 3.09 2.33 24.85
C GLU A 159 3.31 1.92 23.39
N ALA A 160 2.51 0.97 22.90
CA ALA A 160 2.59 0.52 21.52
C ALA A 160 2.23 1.64 20.53
N ALA A 161 1.19 2.43 20.84
CA ALA A 161 0.73 3.54 20.02
C ALA A 161 1.78 4.66 19.94
N GLN A 162 2.46 4.97 21.05
CA GLN A 162 3.57 5.91 21.08
C GLN A 162 4.75 5.44 20.22
N PHE A 163 5.04 4.13 20.24
CA PHE A 163 6.02 3.53 19.34
C PHE A 163 5.60 3.71 17.87
N ILE A 164 4.32 3.47 17.52
CA ILE A 164 3.82 3.64 16.13
C ILE A 164 3.96 5.08 15.68
N ARG A 165 3.58 6.04 16.52
CA ARG A 165 3.73 7.48 16.26
C ARG A 165 5.19 7.85 16.00
N THR A 166 6.12 7.31 16.79
CA THR A 166 7.55 7.60 16.66
C THR A 166 8.10 7.14 15.31
N ILE A 167 7.79 5.92 14.88
CA ILE A 167 8.27 5.37 13.60
C ILE A 167 7.51 5.90 12.38
N SER A 168 6.37 6.56 12.60
CA SER A 168 5.48 7.07 11.54
C SER A 168 5.44 8.60 11.48
N VAL A 169 6.33 9.30 12.20
CA VAL A 169 6.33 10.78 12.28
C VAL A 169 6.39 11.45 10.91
N SER A 170 6.96 10.78 9.91
CA SER A 170 7.01 11.22 8.51
C SER A 170 5.64 11.34 7.85
N PHE A 171 4.56 10.82 8.43
CA PHE A 171 3.20 10.96 7.88
C PHE A 171 2.66 12.40 7.96
N GLY A 172 3.36 13.29 8.67
CA GLY A 172 2.94 14.67 8.86
C GLY A 172 2.02 14.84 10.08
N GLN A 173 1.44 16.03 10.22
CA GLN A 173 0.62 16.38 11.38
C GLN A 173 -0.68 15.58 11.42
N HIS A 174 -0.96 14.98 12.57
CA HIS A 174 -2.21 14.28 12.86
C HIS A 174 -2.65 14.63 14.28
N SER A 175 -3.96 14.67 14.51
CA SER A 175 -4.52 14.77 15.85
C SER A 175 -4.24 13.51 16.68
N ASP A 176 -4.39 13.59 18.00
CA ASP A 176 -4.18 12.42 18.86
C ASP A 176 -5.19 11.30 18.57
N GLU A 177 -6.41 11.63 18.16
CA GLU A 177 -7.42 10.64 17.72
C GLU A 177 -6.98 9.92 16.45
N GLU A 178 -6.46 10.66 15.47
CA GLU A 178 -5.95 10.08 14.23
C GLU A 178 -4.72 9.20 14.47
N TRP A 179 -3.81 9.62 15.36
CA TRP A 179 -2.68 8.78 15.79
C TRP A 179 -3.15 7.51 16.51
N HIS A 180 -4.13 7.63 17.39
CA HIS A 180 -4.73 6.49 18.09
C HIS A 180 -5.33 5.50 17.09
N LYS A 181 -6.06 5.98 16.08
CA LYS A 181 -6.62 5.15 14.99
C LYS A 181 -5.51 4.47 14.18
N LEU A 182 -4.52 5.24 13.70
CA LEU A 182 -3.39 4.71 12.94
C LEU A 182 -2.61 3.63 13.68
N ALA A 183 -2.52 3.71 15.01
CA ALA A 183 -1.94 2.70 15.87
C ALA A 183 -2.85 1.47 16.03
N LYS A 184 -4.14 1.70 16.31
CA LYS A 184 -5.14 0.63 16.49
C LYS A 184 -5.24 -0.30 15.29
N ASP A 185 -5.14 0.23 14.08
CA ASP A 185 -5.24 -0.56 12.85
C ASP A 185 -4.10 -1.57 12.68
N VAL A 186 -2.89 -1.19 13.10
CA VAL A 186 -1.65 -1.95 12.87
C VAL A 186 -1.14 -2.69 14.11
N LEU A 187 -1.91 -2.68 15.18
CA LEU A 187 -1.62 -3.36 16.43
C LEU A 187 -2.70 -4.39 16.74
N ARG A 188 -2.30 -5.48 17.40
CA ARG A 188 -3.23 -6.46 17.95
C ARG A 188 -2.65 -7.06 19.22
N GLN A 189 -3.49 -7.69 20.02
CA GLN A 189 -3.02 -8.50 21.13
C GLN A 189 -2.61 -9.90 20.63
N ASN A 190 -1.51 -10.43 21.16
CA ASN A 190 -1.14 -11.84 21.01
C ASN A 190 -1.87 -12.70 22.06
N GLU A 191 -1.61 -14.01 22.07
CA GLU A 191 -2.22 -14.96 23.03
C GLU A 191 -1.84 -14.68 24.49
N GLU A 192 -0.71 -14.00 24.72
CA GLU A 192 -0.22 -13.57 26.04
C GLU A 192 -0.79 -12.21 26.47
N GLY A 193 -1.69 -11.61 25.67
CA GLY A 193 -2.28 -10.31 25.92
C GLY A 193 -1.37 -9.10 25.62
N LYS A 194 -0.14 -9.34 25.13
CA LYS A 194 0.80 -8.27 24.75
C LYS A 194 0.38 -7.62 23.43
N TRP A 195 0.55 -6.31 23.34
CA TRP A 195 0.37 -5.57 22.11
C TRP A 195 1.55 -5.76 21.18
N VAL A 196 1.27 -6.25 19.98
CA VAL A 196 2.26 -6.59 18.94
C VAL A 196 1.85 -6.03 17.60
N ARG A 197 2.78 -6.04 16.64
CA ARG A 197 2.50 -5.67 15.25
C ARG A 197 1.45 -6.60 14.62
N HIS A 198 0.53 -6.01 13.86
CA HIS A 198 -0.49 -6.72 13.09
C HIS A 198 0.04 -7.15 11.71
N TYR A 199 1.22 -7.75 11.68
CA TYR A 199 1.83 -8.33 10.49
C TYR A 199 2.76 -9.50 10.87
N ASP A 200 3.24 -10.23 9.88
CA ASP A 200 4.25 -11.28 10.03
C ASP A 200 5.67 -10.71 10.12
N LEU A 201 6.44 -11.05 11.16
CA LEU A 201 7.82 -10.58 11.27
C LEU A 201 8.72 -11.11 10.13
N GLY A 202 8.29 -12.20 9.46
CA GLY A 202 8.92 -12.73 8.25
C GLY A 202 8.98 -11.73 7.07
N LEU A 203 8.18 -10.65 7.09
CA LEU A 203 8.28 -9.57 6.11
C LEU A 203 9.67 -8.95 6.01
N ALA A 204 10.48 -9.03 7.07
CA ALA A 204 11.85 -8.51 7.07
C ALA A 204 12.86 -9.37 6.27
N VAL A 205 12.52 -10.62 5.95
CA VAL A 205 13.45 -11.55 5.30
C VAL A 205 13.93 -11.03 3.93
N PRO A 206 13.04 -10.61 2.99
CA PRO A 206 13.50 -10.06 1.71
C PRO A 206 14.33 -8.78 1.86
N PHE A 207 14.00 -7.92 2.84
CA PHE A 207 14.75 -6.68 3.11
C PHE A 207 16.19 -6.98 3.53
N LYS A 208 16.38 -7.96 4.42
CA LYS A 208 17.71 -8.35 4.92
C LYS A 208 18.59 -9.05 3.86
N LEU A 209 17.97 -9.66 2.85
CA LEU A 209 18.67 -10.38 1.78
C LEU A 209 18.96 -9.50 0.55
N THR A 210 18.53 -8.24 0.55
CA THR A 210 18.73 -7.35 -0.59
C THR A 210 20.19 -6.90 -0.68
N THR A 211 20.85 -7.18 -1.80
CA THR A 211 22.21 -6.67 -2.09
C THR A 211 22.14 -5.38 -2.92
N PRO A 212 23.21 -4.56 -2.97
CA PRO A 212 23.26 -3.38 -3.84
C PRO A 212 23.02 -3.71 -5.33
N GLU A 213 23.54 -4.84 -5.81
CA GLU A 213 23.35 -5.28 -7.19
C GLU A 213 21.89 -5.67 -7.45
N ALA A 214 21.27 -6.38 -6.51
CA ALA A 214 19.86 -6.75 -6.59
C ALA A 214 18.95 -5.50 -6.54
N ALA A 215 19.28 -4.51 -5.71
CA ALA A 215 18.55 -3.24 -5.64
C ALA A 215 18.65 -2.46 -6.95
N SER A 216 19.85 -2.37 -7.53
CA SER A 216 20.07 -1.70 -8.83
C SER A 216 19.31 -2.40 -9.97
N ALA A 217 19.34 -3.74 -10.00
CA ALA A 217 18.57 -4.51 -10.98
C ALA A 217 17.04 -4.31 -10.79
N ALA A 218 16.57 -4.29 -9.55
CA ALA A 218 15.16 -4.05 -9.24
C ALA A 218 14.71 -2.65 -9.68
N GLU A 219 15.53 -1.62 -9.47
CA GLU A 219 15.26 -0.26 -9.94
C GLU A 219 15.14 -0.20 -11.47
N GLN A 220 16.05 -0.86 -12.20
CA GLN A 220 15.96 -0.93 -13.67
C GLN A 220 14.68 -1.62 -14.14
N MET A 221 14.30 -2.72 -13.47
CA MET A 221 13.04 -3.43 -13.77
C MET A 221 11.82 -2.56 -13.48
N LEU A 222 11.82 -1.80 -12.38
CA LEU A 222 10.73 -0.89 -12.03
C LEU A 222 10.61 0.26 -13.04
N TRP A 223 11.73 0.80 -13.53
CA TRP A 223 11.71 1.81 -14.58
C TRP A 223 11.15 1.27 -15.90
N ALA A 224 11.56 0.05 -16.27
CA ALA A 224 11.00 -0.63 -17.45
C ALA A 224 9.49 -0.88 -17.29
N ALA A 225 9.05 -1.31 -16.10
CA ALA A 225 7.63 -1.48 -15.80
C ALA A 225 6.88 -0.15 -15.87
N TYR A 226 7.43 0.93 -15.31
CA TYR A 226 6.85 2.27 -15.38
C TYR A 226 6.71 2.75 -16.84
N ASP A 227 7.73 2.55 -17.67
CA ASP A 227 7.70 2.91 -19.09
C ASP A 227 6.67 2.11 -19.90
N ALA A 228 6.27 0.94 -19.41
CA ALA A 228 5.24 0.10 -20.03
C ALA A 228 3.80 0.51 -19.65
N ILE A 229 3.61 1.33 -18.60
CA ILE A 229 2.28 1.79 -18.18
C ILE A 229 1.67 2.69 -19.28
N ARG A 230 0.37 2.51 -19.52
CA ARG A 230 -0.39 3.24 -20.56
C ARG A 230 -1.59 4.02 -20.03
N CYS A 231 -2.11 3.66 -18.86
CA CYS A 231 -3.23 4.37 -18.26
C CYS A 231 -2.78 5.74 -17.71
N PRO A 232 -3.71 6.70 -17.58
CA PRO A 232 -3.45 7.93 -16.86
C PRO A 232 -2.93 7.62 -15.45
N THR A 233 -1.85 8.30 -15.07
CA THR A 233 -1.19 8.12 -13.77
C THR A 233 -1.09 9.43 -13.01
N LEU A 234 -1.40 9.40 -11.72
CA LEU A 234 -1.13 10.44 -10.75
C LEU A 234 -0.04 9.94 -9.80
N VAL A 235 0.98 10.75 -9.60
CA VAL A 235 1.96 10.60 -8.52
C VAL A 235 1.64 11.66 -7.48
N VAL A 236 1.36 11.22 -6.25
CA VAL A 236 1.25 12.10 -5.09
C VAL A 236 2.50 11.91 -4.25
N ARG A 237 3.23 12.98 -4.00
CA ARG A 237 4.47 12.97 -3.24
C ARG A 237 4.30 13.80 -1.97
N GLY A 238 4.77 13.31 -0.83
CA GLY A 238 5.00 14.15 0.34
C GLY A 238 6.19 15.07 0.07
N ALA A 239 6.05 16.39 0.24
CA ALA A 239 7.11 17.35 -0.04
C ALA A 239 8.42 17.03 0.72
N GLN A 240 8.28 16.44 1.91
CA GLN A 240 9.36 16.02 2.80
C GLN A 240 9.71 14.52 2.66
N SER A 241 9.24 13.84 1.60
CA SER A 241 9.51 12.41 1.41
C SER A 241 10.99 12.17 1.20
N ASP A 242 11.54 11.29 2.04
CA ASP A 242 12.90 10.76 1.92
C ASP A 242 12.93 9.48 1.06
N LEU A 243 11.77 8.92 0.69
CA LEU A 243 11.67 7.67 -0.05
C LEU A 243 11.57 7.91 -1.56
N LEU A 244 10.60 8.74 -1.98
CA LEU A 244 10.46 9.19 -3.36
C LEU A 244 11.10 10.56 -3.51
N LEU A 245 12.32 10.59 -4.04
CA LEU A 245 13.06 11.85 -4.19
C LEU A 245 12.42 12.77 -5.24
N PRO A 246 12.52 14.11 -5.08
CA PRO A 246 11.94 15.07 -6.01
C PRO A 246 12.36 14.83 -7.47
N GLU A 247 13.64 14.53 -7.70
CA GLU A 247 14.20 14.28 -9.03
C GLU A 247 13.62 13.03 -9.69
N VAL A 248 13.33 11.98 -8.91
CA VAL A 248 12.68 10.76 -9.40
C VAL A 248 11.23 11.07 -9.79
N ALA A 249 10.51 11.80 -8.93
CA ALA A 249 9.14 12.21 -9.22
C ALA A 249 9.05 13.11 -10.46
N GLN A 250 10.00 14.04 -10.65
CA GLN A 250 10.10 14.87 -11.85
C GLN A 250 10.46 14.06 -13.10
N GLU A 251 11.26 12.99 -12.97
CA GLU A 251 11.55 12.11 -14.09
C GLU A 251 10.31 11.31 -14.50
N MET A 252 9.51 10.85 -13.54
CA MET A 252 8.24 10.16 -13.78
C MET A 252 7.23 10.98 -14.60
N THR A 253 7.29 12.32 -14.57
CA THR A 253 6.42 13.17 -15.41
C THR A 253 6.87 13.26 -16.86
N ARG A 254 8.11 12.84 -17.17
CA ARG A 254 8.74 12.99 -18.49
C ARG A 254 8.74 11.70 -19.31
N ARG A 255 8.64 10.53 -18.67
CA ARG A 255 8.66 9.20 -19.30
C ARG A 255 7.47 8.33 -18.92
N GLY A 256 7.37 7.15 -19.55
CA GLY A 256 6.23 6.24 -19.40
C GLY A 256 4.87 6.93 -19.57
N PRO A 257 3.95 6.83 -18.60
CA PRO A 257 2.62 7.44 -18.66
C PRO A 257 2.64 8.97 -18.53
N LYS A 258 3.80 9.60 -18.30
CA LYS A 258 3.96 11.04 -18.08
C LYS A 258 3.02 11.53 -16.98
N ALA A 259 3.21 10.97 -15.78
CA ALA A 259 2.27 11.15 -14.69
C ALA A 259 2.06 12.64 -14.34
N LYS A 260 0.84 12.96 -13.91
CA LYS A 260 0.59 14.20 -13.19
C LYS A 260 1.26 14.09 -11.82
N LEU A 261 1.95 15.13 -11.39
CA LEU A 261 2.60 15.18 -10.08
C LEU A 261 1.90 16.19 -9.19
N VAL A 262 1.54 15.77 -7.97
CA VAL A 262 1.05 16.64 -6.91
C VAL A 262 1.94 16.45 -5.68
N GLU A 263 2.41 17.56 -5.12
CA GLU A 263 3.18 17.56 -3.88
C GLU A 263 2.33 18.07 -2.71
N LEU A 264 2.38 17.35 -1.59
CA LEU A 264 1.67 17.71 -0.37
C LEU A 264 2.66 18.33 0.63
N PRO A 265 2.46 19.58 1.08
CA PRO A 265 3.34 20.21 2.05
C PRO A 265 3.30 19.48 3.40
N ASP A 266 4.39 19.59 4.17
CA ASP A 266 4.49 19.11 5.56
C ASP A 266 4.24 17.61 5.78
N VAL A 267 4.40 16.81 4.70
CA VAL A 267 4.23 15.36 4.70
C VAL A 267 5.45 14.70 4.07
N GLY A 268 5.94 13.62 4.68
CA GLY A 268 6.99 12.74 4.16
C GLY A 268 6.43 11.41 3.63
N HIS A 269 7.19 10.31 3.76
CA HIS A 269 6.70 8.98 3.39
C HIS A 269 5.79 8.41 4.49
N ALA A 270 4.48 8.24 4.28
CA ALA A 270 3.68 8.65 3.12
C ALA A 270 2.46 9.47 3.57
N PRO A 271 1.87 10.30 2.69
CA PRO A 271 0.54 10.86 2.91
C PRO A 271 -0.46 9.76 3.28
N THR A 272 -1.22 9.98 4.35
CA THR A 272 -2.13 8.96 4.91
C THR A 272 -3.47 8.90 4.22
N PHE A 273 -3.83 9.94 3.46
CA PHE A 273 -5.17 10.12 2.88
C PHE A 273 -6.29 10.05 3.92
N MET A 274 -5.98 10.49 5.15
CA MET A 274 -6.96 10.71 6.21
C MET A 274 -7.51 12.12 6.24
N HIS A 275 -6.86 13.10 5.60
CA HIS A 275 -7.36 14.49 5.59
C HIS A 275 -8.11 14.78 4.29
N ALA A 276 -9.22 15.53 4.40
CA ALA A 276 -10.07 15.86 3.25
C ALA A 276 -9.30 16.49 2.06
N PRO A 277 -8.33 17.41 2.25
CA PRO A 277 -7.54 17.94 1.13
C PRO A 277 -6.72 16.88 0.39
N GLN A 278 -6.22 15.85 1.09
CA GLN A 278 -5.49 14.75 0.45
C GLN A 278 -6.45 13.85 -0.34
N ILE A 279 -7.61 13.52 0.24
CA ILE A 279 -8.65 12.71 -0.42
C ILE A 279 -9.18 13.44 -1.68
N GLU A 280 -9.32 14.77 -1.63
CA GLU A 280 -9.70 15.61 -2.77
C GLU A 280 -8.77 15.41 -3.97
N VAL A 281 -7.46 15.38 -3.75
CA VAL A 281 -6.47 15.18 -4.82
C VAL A 281 -6.72 13.85 -5.55
N ALA A 282 -6.92 12.76 -4.81
CA ALA A 282 -7.24 11.47 -5.40
C ALA A 282 -8.59 11.50 -6.11
N ARG A 283 -9.63 12.06 -5.48
CA ARG A 283 -10.98 12.09 -6.02
C ARG A 283 -11.09 12.87 -7.32
N GLN A 284 -10.44 14.04 -7.44
CA GLN A 284 -10.41 14.81 -8.69
C GLN A 284 -9.76 14.00 -9.82
N PHE A 285 -8.64 13.33 -9.55
CA PHE A 285 -8.00 12.51 -10.57
C PHE A 285 -8.84 11.29 -10.97
N LEU A 286 -9.43 10.61 -9.99
CA LEU A 286 -10.20 9.39 -10.17
C LEU A 286 -11.55 9.64 -10.86
N LEU A 287 -12.22 10.76 -10.59
CA LEU A 287 -13.56 11.05 -11.11
C LEU A 287 -13.57 11.98 -12.33
N GLY A 288 -12.50 12.75 -12.58
CA GLY A 288 -12.41 13.73 -13.67
C GLY A 288 -12.89 15.10 -13.24
#